data_AF-A0A7V0QJN1-F1
#
_entry.id   AF-A0A7V0QJN1-F1
#
_cell.length_a   1.000
_cell.length_b   1.000
_cell.length_c   1.000
_cell.angle_alpha   90.00
_cell.angle_beta   90.00
_cell.angle_gamma   90.00
#
_symmetry.space_group_name_H-M   'P 1'
#
loop_
_entity.id
_entity.type
_entity.pdbx_description
1 polymer ?
#
loop_
_entity_poly.entity_id
_entity_poly.type
_entity_poly.pdbx_seq_one_letter_code
_entity_poly.pdbx_strand_id
1 'polypeptide(L)' 'MNFEKRGAKVKRRRFFDGFKAKVALEAIKEQKTANELAQEFAIHVNQINLWKKQLLEAASKVLSSIKD' A
#
# COMPACT_ATOMS: atom_id res chain seq x y z
N MET A 1 21.85 28.59 8.23
CA MET A 1 21.19 28.00 7.04
C MET A 1 19.79 27.53 7.42
N ASN A 2 18.74 28.27 7.04
CA ASN A 2 17.34 27.87 7.25
C ASN A 2 16.86 27.12 6.01
N PHE A 3 16.59 25.81 6.17
CA PHE A 3 15.97 25.01 5.12
C PHE A 3 14.45 25.16 5.18
N GLU A 4 13.94 26.28 4.65
CA GLU A 4 12.52 26.45 4.33
C GLU A 4 12.15 25.58 3.12
N LYS A 5 12.02 24.27 3.34
CA LYS A 5 11.36 23.37 2.38
C LYS A 5 9.86 23.61 2.46
N ARG A 6 9.38 24.56 1.64
CA ARG A 6 7.97 24.82 1.36
C ARG A 6 7.22 23.50 1.16
N GLY A 7 6.25 23.23 2.03
CA GLY A 7 5.36 22.09 1.95
C GLY A 7 4.46 22.18 0.73
N ALA A 8 4.90 21.61 -0.40
CA ALA A 8 4.00 21.28 -1.48
C ALA A 8 2.99 20.25 -0.94
N LYS A 9 1.72 20.65 -0.78
CA LYS A 9 0.63 19.72 -0.46
C LYS A 9 0.64 18.60 -1.50
N VAL A 10 1.18 17.44 -1.14
CA VAL A 10 1.09 16.24 -1.98
C VAL A 10 -0.40 15.97 -2.16
N LYS A 11 -0.93 16.25 -3.36
CA LYS A 11 -2.28 15.82 -3.76
C LYS A 11 -2.29 14.30 -3.62
N ARG A 12 -2.95 13.80 -2.57
CA ARG A 12 -3.09 12.36 -2.36
C ARG A 12 -3.81 11.78 -3.57
N ARG A 13 -3.13 10.99 -4.40
CA ARG A 13 -3.80 10.15 -5.39
C ARG A 13 -4.80 9.28 -4.65
N ARG A 14 -6.08 9.38 -5.00
CA ARG A 14 -7.09 8.43 -4.52
C ARG A 14 -6.94 7.16 -5.34
N PHE A 15 -6.65 6.07 -4.67
CA PHE A 15 -6.69 4.73 -5.22
C PHE A 15 -7.99 4.07 -4.76
N PHE A 16 -8.67 3.36 -5.66
CA PHE A 16 -9.84 2.54 -5.32
C PHE A 16 -9.42 1.38 -4.41
N ASP A 17 -10.28 0.98 -3.48
CA ASP A 17 -9.93 -0.02 -2.46
C ASP A 17 -9.63 -1.40 -3.07
N GLY A 18 -10.33 -1.79 -4.14
CA GLY A 18 -10.02 -3.02 -4.89
C GLY A 18 -8.63 -2.99 -5.55
N PHE A 19 -8.17 -1.81 -5.98
CA PHE A 19 -6.84 -1.67 -6.55
C PHE A 19 -5.74 -1.77 -5.48
N LYS A 20 -5.95 -1.14 -4.31
CA LYS A 20 -5.04 -1.29 -3.16
C LYS A 20 -4.93 -2.76 -2.73
N ALA A 21 -6.06 -3.45 -2.65
CA ALA A 21 -6.10 -4.87 -2.30
C ALA A 21 -5.35 -5.73 -3.33
N LYS A 22 -5.53 -5.47 -4.63
CA LYS A 22 -4.78 -6.16 -5.69
C LYS A 22 -3.27 -5.97 -5.55
N VAL A 23 -2.81 -4.72 -5.41
CA VAL A 23 -1.38 -4.41 -5.25
C VAL A 23 -0.82 -5.01 -3.96
N ALA A 24 -1.57 -4.95 -2.86
CA ALA A 24 -1.18 -5.57 -1.60
C ALA A 24 -1.08 -7.09 -1.70
N LEU A 25 -2.00 -7.76 -2.40
CA LEU A 25 -1.93 -9.20 -2.66
C LEU A 25 -0.69 -9.57 -3.46
N GLU A 26 -0.39 -8.85 -4.54
CA GLU A 26 0.83 -9.10 -5.33
C GLU A 26 2.10 -8.89 -4.50
N ALA A 27 2.10 -7.91 -3.59
CA ALA A 27 3.19 -7.68 -2.65
C ALA A 27 3.30 -8.74 -1.52
N ILE A 28 2.21 -9.44 -1.20
CA ILE A 28 2.19 -10.57 -0.26
C ILE A 28 2.67 -11.85 -0.94
N LYS A 29 2.32 -12.06 -2.21
CA LYS A 29 2.76 -13.24 -2.98
C LYS A 29 4.26 -13.25 -3.26
N GLU A 30 4.93 -12.11 -3.08
CA GLU A 30 6.39 -11.92 -3.26
C GLU A 30 6.93 -12.37 -4.63
N GLN A 31 6.05 -12.47 -5.63
CA GLN A 31 6.42 -12.83 -7.01
C GLN A 31 7.16 -11.70 -7.73
N LYS A 32 6.91 -10.46 -7.32
CA LYS A 32 7.59 -9.25 -7.78
C LYS A 32 8.06 -8.48 -6.57
N THR A 33 9.23 -7.85 -6.67
CA THR A 33 9.72 -7.00 -5.59
C THR A 33 8.83 -5.76 -5.46
N ALA A 34 8.78 -5.14 -4.27
CA ALA A 34 8.03 -3.91 -4.08
C ALA A 34 8.51 -2.76 -4.99
N ASN A 35 9.77 -2.81 -5.43
CA ASN A 35 10.35 -1.88 -6.40
C ASN A 35 9.78 -2.09 -7.81
N GLU A 36 9.62 -3.33 -8.25
CA GLU A 36 9.02 -3.64 -9.55
C GLU A 36 7.53 -3.33 -9.58
N LEU A 37 6.81 -3.66 -8.51
CA LEU A 37 5.40 -3.25 -8.34
C LEU A 37 5.27 -1.72 -8.33
N ALA A 38 6.23 -1.01 -7.74
CA ALA A 38 6.26 0.45 -7.75
C ALA A 38 6.39 1.02 -9.17
N GLN A 39 7.24 0.40 -10.00
CA GLN A 39 7.40 0.78 -11.41
C GLN A 39 6.15 0.41 -12.23
N GLU A 40 5.67 -0.81 -12.12
CA GLU A 40 4.55 -1.36 -12.90
C GLU A 40 3.25 -0.61 -12.65
N PHE A 41 2.94 -0.33 -11.39
CA PHE A 41 1.71 0.34 -11.01
C PHE A 41 1.87 1.88 -10.88
N ALA A 42 3.08 2.41 -11.08
CA ALA A 42 3.43 3.81 -10.84
C ALA A 42 3.05 4.29 -9.43
N ILE A 43 3.39 3.48 -8.43
CA ILE A 43 3.08 3.67 -7.01
C ILE A 43 4.38 3.75 -6.24
N HIS A 44 4.41 4.54 -5.17
CA HIS A 44 5.59 4.58 -4.31
C HIS A 44 5.70 3.30 -3.47
N VAL A 45 6.90 2.73 -3.33
CA VAL A 45 7.18 1.51 -2.53
C VAL A 45 6.57 1.59 -1.12
N ASN A 46 6.67 2.76 -0.48
CA ASN A 46 6.08 2.97 0.84
C ASN A 46 4.55 2.77 0.88
N GLN A 47 3.83 3.12 -0.19
CA GLN A 47 2.39 2.88 -0.28
C GLN A 47 2.07 1.39 -0.45
N ILE A 48 2.90 0.66 -1.19
CA ILE A 48 2.76 -0.80 -1.37
C ILE A 48 2.93 -1.50 -0.02
N ASN A 49 3.98 -1.15 0.73
CA ASN A 49 4.21 -1.70 2.08
C ASN A 49 3.06 -1.37 3.04
N LEU A 50 2.54 -0.14 2.98
CA LEU A 50 1.41 0.28 3.78
C LEU A 50 0.15 -0.55 3.47
N TRP A 51 -0.16 -0.78 2.20
CA TRP A 51 -1.33 -1.58 1.82
C TRP A 51 -1.15 -3.06 2.11
N LYS A 52 0.06 -3.60 1.95
CA LYS A 52 0.40 -4.96 2.40
C LYS A 52 0.07 -5.15 3.87
N LYS A 53 0.51 -4.21 4.73
CA LYS A 53 0.21 -4.25 6.17
C LYS A 53 -1.30 -4.15 6.44
N GLN A 54 -1.99 -3.18 5.84
CA GLN A 54 -3.44 -3.00 6.02
C GLN A 54 -4.23 -4.25 5.60
N LEU A 55 -3.83 -4.91 4.51
CA LEU A 55 -4.48 -6.12 4.04
C LEU A 55 -4.30 -7.28 5.03
N LEU A 56 -3.11 -7.46 5.59
CA LEU A 56 -2.85 -8.49 6.62
C LEU A 56 -3.64 -8.23 7.90
N GLU A 57 -3.71 -6.99 8.37
CA GLU A 57 -4.51 -6.62 9.55
C GLU A 57 -6.01 -6.84 9.30
N ALA A 58 -6.50 -6.45 8.12
CA ALA A 58 -7.89 -6.68 7.73
C ALA A 58 -8.22 -8.17 7.60
N ALA A 59 -7.33 -8.97 6.99
CA ALA A 59 -7.48 -10.42 6.87
C ALA A 59 -7.53 -11.10 8.24
N SER A 60 -6.64 -10.71 9.16
CA SER A 60 -6.65 -11.21 10.55
C SER A 60 -7.98 -10.92 11.24
N LYS A 61 -8.49 -9.69 11.10
CA LYS A 61 -9.78 -9.28 11.68
C LYS A 61 -10.97 -10.06 11.09
N VAL A 62 -11.02 -10.21 9.77
CA VAL A 62 -12.09 -10.95 9.08
C VAL A 62 -12.07 -12.42 9.47
N LEU A 63 -10.88 -13.05 9.50
CA LEU A 63 -10.75 -14.46 9.89
C LEU A 63 -11.06 -14.70 11.37
N SER A 64 -10.72 -13.76 12.26
CA SER A 64 -11.08 -13.84 13.67
C SER A 64 -12.59 -13.81 13.88
N SER A 65 -13.31 -13.01 13.08
CA SER A 65 -14.75 -12.83 13.19
C SER A 65 -15.57 -13.97 12.59
N ILE A 66 -14.93 -14.95 11.91
CA ILE A 66 -15.61 -16.14 11.33
C ILE A 66 -15.75 -17.26 12.38
N LYS A 67 -15.11 -17.12 13.55
CA LYS A 67 -15.07 -18.17 14.58
C LYS A 67 -16.18 -18.06 15.64
N ASP A 68 -17.09 -17.09 15.51
CA ASP A 68 -18.21 -16.84 16.42
C ASP A 68 -19.56 -17.22 15.80
#